data_AF-A0A370H2U2-F1
#
_entry.id   AF-A0A370H2U2-F1
#
_cell.length_a   1.000
_cell.length_b   1.000
_cell.length_c   1.000
_cell.angle_alpha   90.00
_cell.angle_beta   90.00
_cell.angle_gamma   90.00
#
_symmetry.space_group_name_H-M   'P 1'
#
loop_
_entity.id
_entity.type
_entity.pdbx_description
1 polymer ?
#
loop_
_entity_poly.entity_id
_entity_poly.type
_entity_poly.pdbx_seq_one_letter_code
_entity_poly.pdbx_strand_id
1 'polypeptide(L)'
;MSGDDLQKWQQLAEQARAGDLYLDDEAAARECLAACDQRIADLEGMIQLAALTQRVSGFGDFDMGHALETGFRKQAVGEPNSIDQIIRDHVDTVKNMREVMALSIKRLTGQDVSNAGAITQTGG
;
A
#
# COMPACT_ATOMS: atom_id res chain seq x y z
N MET A 1 -4.74 8.91 -4.64
CA MET A 1 -4.21 7.89 -5.55
C MET A 1 -5.34 7.49 -6.45
N SER A 2 -5.09 7.49 -7.76
CA SER A 2 -6.06 7.05 -8.76
C SER A 2 -5.92 5.54 -8.99
N GLY A 3 -6.91 4.92 -9.64
CA GLY A 3 -6.81 3.52 -10.07
C GLY A 3 -5.59 3.25 -10.98
N ASP A 4 -5.13 4.27 -11.70
CA ASP A 4 -3.92 4.21 -12.52
C ASP A 4 -2.65 3.97 -11.69
N ASP A 5 -2.59 4.53 -10.46
CA ASP A 5 -1.46 4.32 -9.56
C ASP A 5 -1.35 2.85 -9.14
N LEU A 6 -2.49 2.20 -8.85
CA LEU A 6 -2.54 0.80 -8.48
C LEU A 6 -1.98 -0.08 -9.59
N GLN A 7 -2.47 0.10 -10.82
CA GLN A 7 -2.06 -0.69 -11.97
C GLN A 7 -0.56 -0.49 -12.28
N LYS A 8 -0.08 0.75 -12.20
CA LYS A 8 1.35 1.07 -12.36
C LYS A 8 2.21 0.33 -11.34
N TRP A 9 1.86 0.38 -10.06
CA TRP A 9 2.67 -0.27 -9.03
C TRP A 9 2.57 -1.79 -9.04
N GLN A 10 1.44 -2.36 -9.46
CA GLN A 10 1.34 -3.80 -9.75
C GLN A 10 2.36 -4.23 -10.81
N GLN A 11 2.46 -3.49 -11.92
CA GLN A 11 3.45 -3.77 -12.97
C GLN A 11 4.89 -3.64 -12.48
N LEU A 12 5.19 -2.62 -11.67
CA LEU A 12 6.52 -2.46 -11.09
C LEU A 12 6.86 -3.60 -10.12
N ALA A 13 5.90 -4.05 -9.30
CA ALA A 13 6.09 -5.20 -8.43
C ALA A 13 6.34 -6.48 -9.23
N GLU A 14 5.65 -6.69 -10.35
CA GLU A 14 5.90 -7.82 -11.26
C GLU A 14 7.31 -7.78 -11.86
N GLN A 15 7.76 -6.63 -12.34
CA GLN A 15 9.13 -6.45 -12.84
C GLN A 15 10.18 -6.69 -11.74
N ALA A 16 9.89 -6.26 -10.51
CA ALA A 16 10.77 -6.52 -9.37
C ALA A 16 10.84 -8.01 -9.02
N ARG A 17 9.71 -8.74 -9.09
CA ARG A 17 9.68 -10.20 -8.89
C ARG A 17 10.46 -10.94 -9.97
N ALA A 18 10.39 -10.47 -11.22
CA ALA A 18 11.19 -10.99 -12.33
C ALA A 18 12.69 -10.69 -12.18
N GLY A 19 13.04 -9.72 -11.32
CA GLY A 19 14.41 -9.25 -11.14
C GLY A 19 14.85 -8.24 -12.20
N ASP A 20 13.92 -7.72 -13.00
CA ASP A 20 14.16 -6.71 -14.03
C ASP A 20 14.22 -5.29 -13.43
N LEU A 21 13.58 -5.09 -12.27
CA LEU A 21 13.54 -3.83 -11.55
C LEU A 21 14.04 -3.98 -10.12
N TYR A 22 14.93 -3.09 -9.70
CA TYR A 22 15.31 -2.91 -8.30
C TYR A 22 15.88 -1.51 -8.10
N LEU A 23 15.77 -0.98 -6.89
CA LEU A 23 16.51 0.21 -6.48
C LEU A 23 17.97 -0.18 -6.21
N ASP A 24 18.90 0.63 -6.70
CA ASP A 24 20.35 0.45 -6.53
C ASP A 24 20.88 0.99 -5.20
N ASP A 25 20.14 1.89 -4.55
CA ASP A 25 20.44 2.41 -3.22
C ASP A 25 19.71 1.63 -2.11
N GLU A 26 20.48 0.85 -1.34
CA GLU A 26 19.95 0.04 -0.23
C GLU A 26 19.37 0.89 0.91
N ALA A 27 19.96 2.04 1.21
CA ALA A 27 19.50 2.91 2.28
C ALA A 27 18.16 3.54 1.91
N ALA A 28 18.04 4.07 0.69
CA ALA A 28 16.79 4.60 0.17
C ALA A 28 15.69 3.52 0.12
N ALA A 29 16.02 2.29 -0.30
CA ALA A 29 15.06 1.19 -0.30
C ALA A 29 14.55 0.84 1.10
N ARG A 30 15.41 0.86 2.14
CA ARG A 30 14.99 0.64 3.53
C ARG A 30 14.11 1.75 4.08
N GLU A 31 14.46 3.01 3.82
CA GLU A 31 13.65 4.15 4.23
C GLU A 31 12.26 4.12 3.58
N CYS A 32 12.21 3.83 2.27
CA CYS A 32 10.95 3.68 1.54
C CYS A 32 10.13 2.49 2.07
N LEU A 33 10.77 1.37 2.41
CA LEU A 33 10.10 0.21 2.99
C LEU A 33 9.43 0.58 4.33
N ALA A 34 10.17 1.24 5.23
CA ALA A 34 9.64 1.68 6.51
C ALA A 34 8.50 2.70 6.36
N ALA A 35 8.62 3.63 5.39
CA ALA A 35 7.56 4.57 5.07
C ALA A 35 6.30 3.87 4.55
N CYS A 36 6.45 2.82 3.73
CA CYS A 36 5.33 2.01 3.26
C CYS A 36 4.64 1.27 4.42
N ASP A 37 5.42 0.70 5.35
CA ASP A 37 4.88 0.03 6.55
C ASP A 37 4.04 1.00 7.39
N GLN A 38 4.58 2.19 7.69
CA GLN A 38 3.83 3.20 8.44
C GLN A 38 2.57 3.64 7.69
N ARG A 39 2.68 3.87 6.38
CA ARG A 39 1.56 4.32 5.57
C ARG A 39 0.43 3.28 5.52
N ILE A 40 0.76 2.00 5.44
CA ILE A 40 -0.24 0.92 5.50
C ILE A 40 -0.96 0.96 6.85
N ALA A 41 -0.22 1.07 7.96
CA ALA A 41 -0.81 1.14 9.29
C ALA A 41 -1.77 2.34 9.44
N ASP A 42 -1.38 3.52 8.93
CA ASP A 42 -2.23 4.71 8.95
C ASP A 42 -3.53 4.50 8.17
N LEU A 43 -3.44 3.91 6.97
CA LEU A 43 -4.60 3.63 6.11
C LEU A 43 -5.52 2.59 6.75
N GLU A 44 -4.98 1.55 7.38
CA GLU A 44 -5.78 0.57 8.13
C GLU A 44 -6.51 1.24 9.30
N GLY A 45 -5.89 2.21 9.98
CA GLY A 45 -6.56 3.07 10.96
C GLY A 45 -7.71 3.88 10.35
N MET A 46 -7.52 4.43 9.15
CA MET A 46 -8.58 5.15 8.43
C MET A 46 -9.76 4.24 8.03
N ILE A 47 -9.51 2.98 7.67
CA ILE A 47 -10.59 2.00 7.41
C ILE A 47 -11.47 1.83 8.65
N GLN A 48 -10.87 1.77 9.84
CA GLN A 48 -11.63 1.65 11.08
C GLN A 48 -12.50 2.89 11.34
N LEU A 49 -11.98 4.09 11.06
CA LEU A 49 -12.75 5.34 11.17
C LEU A 49 -13.88 5.40 10.12
N ALA A 50 -13.62 4.98 8.88
CA ALA A 50 -14.64 4.89 7.83
C ALA A 50 -15.74 3.86 8.19
N ALA A 51 -15.42 2.80 8.93
CA ALA A 51 -16.44 1.88 9.41
C ALA A 51 -17.41 2.56 10.42
N LEU A 52 -16.98 3.58 11.16
CA LEU A 52 -17.86 4.34 12.06
C LEU A 52 -18.89 5.16 11.28
N THR A 53 -18.55 5.66 10.08
CA THR A 53 -19.47 6.45 9.27
C THR A 53 -20.59 5.61 8.65
N GLN A 54 -20.47 4.27 8.66
CA GLN A 54 -21.58 3.37 8.32
C GLN A 54 -22.71 3.38 9.34
N ARG A 55 -22.44 3.85 10.57
CA ARG A 55 -23.36 3.76 11.72
C ARG A 55 -23.93 5.12 12.13
N VAL A 56 -23.81 6.14 11.27
CA VAL A 56 -24.39 7.46 11.51
C VAL A 56 -25.91 7.30 11.61
N SER A 57 -26.46 7.74 12.75
CA SER A 57 -27.87 7.66 13.10
C SER A 57 -28.26 8.82 14.03
N GLY A 58 -29.54 8.94 14.37
CA GLY A 58 -30.02 9.94 15.33
C GLY A 58 -30.64 11.19 14.69
N PHE A 59 -31.06 11.10 13.43
CA PHE A 59 -31.74 12.18 12.72
C PHE A 59 -33.26 12.27 13.00
N GLY A 60 -33.77 11.41 13.88
CA GLY A 60 -35.21 11.27 14.15
C GLY A 60 -35.92 10.40 13.11
N ASP A 61 -37.22 10.18 13.31
CA ASP A 61 -38.01 9.20 12.52
C ASP A 61 -38.74 9.83 11.31
N PHE A 62 -38.22 10.95 10.82
CA PHE A 62 -38.72 11.59 9.61
C PHE A 62 -38.12 10.92 8.37
N ASP A 63 -38.85 10.90 7.25
CA ASP A 63 -38.35 10.36 5.97
C ASP A 63 -36.98 10.97 5.57
N MET A 64 -36.78 12.26 5.86
CA MET A 64 -35.51 12.94 5.63
C MET A 64 -34.36 12.41 6.49
N GLY A 65 -34.64 11.93 7.70
CA GLY A 65 -33.66 11.30 8.60
C GLY A 65 -33.15 9.99 8.00
N HIS A 66 -34.07 9.13 7.57
CA HIS A 66 -33.75 7.87 6.87
C HIS A 66 -32.94 8.10 5.58
N ALA A 67 -33.27 9.16 4.84
CA ALA A 67 -32.53 9.54 3.63
C ALA A 67 -31.08 9.98 3.93
N LEU A 68 -30.86 10.74 5.01
CA LEU A 68 -29.52 11.15 5.45
C LEU A 68 -28.67 9.95 5.89
N GLU A 69 -29.22 9.04 6.71
CA GLU A 69 -28.52 7.82 7.12
C GLU A 69 -28.10 6.97 5.92
N THR A 70 -28.97 6.86 4.92
CA THR A 70 -28.68 6.15 3.67
C THR A 70 -27.56 6.83 2.88
N GLY A 71 -27.59 8.16 2.78
CA GLY A 71 -26.57 8.94 2.08
C GLY A 71 -25.17 8.78 2.70
N PHE A 72 -25.07 8.94 4.02
CA PHE A 72 -23.81 8.72 4.74
C PHE A 72 -23.28 7.30 4.58
N ARG A 73 -24.16 6.30 4.64
CA ARG A 73 -23.78 4.90 4.45
C ARG A 73 -23.21 4.63 3.07
N LYS A 74 -23.82 5.15 2.01
CA LYS A 74 -23.32 5.01 0.62
C LYS A 74 -21.96 5.67 0.42
N GLN A 75 -21.78 6.86 0.99
CA GLN A 75 -20.49 7.55 0.95
C GLN A 75 -19.40 6.77 1.70
N ALA A 76 -19.78 6.10 2.79
CA ALA A 76 -18.87 5.28 3.58
C ALA A 76 -18.47 4.00 2.82
N VAL A 77 -19.44 3.24 2.30
CA VAL A 77 -19.24 1.89 1.73
C VAL A 77 -20.21 1.50 0.62
N GLY A 78 -19.79 0.51 -0.17
CA GLY A 78 -20.67 -0.29 -1.02
C GLY A 78 -20.95 0.30 -2.40
N GLU A 79 -20.38 1.47 -2.70
CA GLU A 79 -20.39 2.08 -4.03
C GLU A 79 -18.96 2.24 -4.57
N PRO A 80 -18.76 2.19 -5.90
CA PRO A 80 -17.50 2.62 -6.50
C PRO A 80 -17.16 4.04 -6.04
N ASN A 81 -15.91 4.29 -5.65
CA ASN A 81 -15.44 5.55 -5.06
C ASN A 81 -15.99 5.88 -3.67
N SER A 82 -16.58 4.92 -2.97
CA SER A 82 -16.80 5.04 -1.52
C SER A 82 -15.46 5.16 -0.78
N ILE A 83 -15.50 5.75 0.41
CA ILE A 83 -14.31 6.01 1.22
C ILE A 83 -13.55 4.71 1.49
N ASP A 84 -14.24 3.61 1.82
CA ASP A 84 -13.57 2.34 2.11
C ASP A 84 -12.88 1.76 0.87
N GLN A 85 -13.52 1.80 -0.30
CA GLN A 85 -12.92 1.32 -1.54
C GLN A 85 -11.66 2.12 -1.90
N ILE A 86 -11.71 3.45 -1.82
CA ILE A 86 -10.56 4.31 -2.11
C ILE A 86 -9.39 4.01 -1.16
N ILE A 87 -9.67 3.81 0.13
CA ILE A 87 -8.62 3.48 1.11
C ILE A 87 -8.04 2.10 0.81
N ARG A 88 -8.86 1.11 0.45
CA ARG A 88 -8.38 -0.24 0.07
C ARG A 88 -7.48 -0.21 -1.16
N ASP A 89 -7.87 0.50 -2.22
CA ASP A 89 -7.06 0.65 -3.42
C ASP A 89 -5.70 1.32 -3.10
N HIS A 90 -5.71 2.30 -2.19
CA HIS A 90 -4.50 2.94 -1.68
C HIS A 90 -3.62 1.95 -0.90
N VAL A 91 -4.20 1.15 0.00
CA VAL A 91 -3.47 0.10 0.74
C VAL A 91 -2.80 -0.88 -0.21
N ASP A 92 -3.53 -1.36 -1.21
CA ASP A 92 -3.00 -2.33 -2.18
C ASP A 92 -1.87 -1.73 -3.02
N THR A 93 -2.00 -0.47 -3.40
CA THR A 93 -0.93 0.22 -4.12
C THR A 93 0.33 0.37 -3.26
N VAL A 94 0.20 0.76 -1.98
CA VAL A 94 1.34 0.88 -1.07
C VAL A 94 1.95 -0.49 -0.74
N LYS A 95 1.16 -1.57 -0.71
CA LYS A 95 1.68 -2.95 -0.61
C LYS A 95 2.54 -3.32 -1.81
N ASN A 96 2.15 -2.94 -3.02
CA ASN A 96 2.97 -3.16 -4.21
C ASN A 96 4.27 -2.34 -4.15
N MET A 97 4.21 -1.08 -3.70
CA MET A 97 5.40 -0.24 -3.46
C MET A 97 6.36 -0.92 -2.47
N ARG A 98 5.82 -1.36 -1.33
CA ARG A 98 6.55 -2.07 -0.28
C ARG A 98 7.27 -3.30 -0.81
N GLU A 99 6.61 -4.07 -1.67
CA GLU A 99 7.19 -5.27 -2.26
C GLU A 99 8.38 -4.96 -3.16
N VAL A 100 8.30 -3.93 -4.01
CA VAL A 100 9.42 -3.47 -4.84
C VAL A 100 10.64 -3.13 -3.97
N MET A 101 10.42 -2.40 -2.87
CA MET A 101 11.50 -2.04 -1.93
C MET A 101 12.12 -3.26 -1.25
N ALA A 102 11.28 -4.19 -0.78
CA ALA A 102 11.74 -5.42 -0.13
C ALA A 102 12.57 -6.31 -1.08
N LEU A 103 12.14 -6.44 -2.33
CA LEU A 103 12.86 -7.19 -3.35
C LEU A 103 14.19 -6.53 -3.73
N SER A 104 14.23 -5.19 -3.76
CA SER A 104 15.45 -4.43 -4.00
C SER A 104 16.50 -4.71 -2.92
N ILE A 105 16.12 -4.59 -1.64
CA ILE A 105 17.01 -4.89 -0.50
C ILE A 105 17.51 -6.33 -0.55
N LYS A 106 16.61 -7.30 -0.79
CA LYS A 106 16.98 -8.72 -0.89
C LYS A 106 18.04 -8.97 -1.96
N ARG A 107 17.94 -8.29 -3.11
CA ARG A 107 18.89 -8.42 -4.20
C ARG A 107 20.26 -7.82 -3.84
N LEU A 108 20.29 -6.59 -3.32
CA LEU A 108 21.51 -5.89 -2.97
C LEU A 108 22.31 -6.66 -1.91
N THR A 109 21.65 -7.07 -0.82
CA THR A 109 22.28 -7.87 0.23
C THR A 109 22.80 -9.22 -0.32
N GLY A 110 22.10 -9.83 -1.29
CA GLY A 110 22.58 -11.06 -1.95
C GLY A 110 23.81 -10.85 -2.84
N GLN A 111 23.88 -9.73 -3.56
CA GLN A 111 25.03 -9.37 -4.40
C GLN A 111 26.28 -9.08 -3.54
N ASP A 112 26.12 -8.37 -2.42
CA ASP A 112 27.23 -8.05 -1.51
C ASP A 112 27.88 -9.32 -0.94
N VAL A 113 27.07 -10.30 -0.54
CA VAL A 113 27.57 -11.60 -0.04
C VAL A 113 28.32 -12.36 -1.14
N SER A 114 27.80 -12.38 -2.37
CA SER A 114 28.45 -13.05 -3.51
C SER A 114 29.79 -12.42 -3.85
N ASN A 115 29.85 -11.08 -3.89
CA ASN A 115 31.06 -10.33 -4.22
C ASN A 115 32.14 -10.52 -3.14
N ALA A 116 31.78 -10.50 -1.85
CA ALA A 116 32.71 -10.74 -0.75
C ALA A 116 33.34 -12.15 -0.81
N GLY A 117 32.55 -13.17 -1.17
CA GLY A 117 33.03 -14.54 -1.33
C GLY A 117 34.02 -14.71 -2.49
N ALA A 118 33.79 -14.03 -3.62
CA ALA A 118 34.68 -14.07 -4.79
C ALA A 118 36.03 -13.38 -4.54
N ILE A 119 36.03 -12.25 -3.83
CA ILE A 119 37.28 -11.55 -3.44
C ILE A 119 38.15 -12.44 -2.56
N THR A 120 37.54 -13.16 -1.61
CA THR A 120 38.27 -14.08 -0.73
C THR A 120 38.93 -15.24 -1.49
N GLN A 121 38.31 -15.73 -2.58
CA GLN A 121 38.88 -16.80 -3.42
C GLN A 121 39.98 -16.31 -4.39
N THR A 122 39.97 -15.04 -4.79
CA THR A 122 40.92 -14.52 -5.79
C THR A 122 42.15 -13.87 -5.15
N GLY A 123 42.09 -13.55 -3.86
CA GLY A 123 43.14 -12.85 -3.11
C GLY A 123 43.95 -13.71 -2.13
N GLY A 124 43.82 -15.04 -2.16
CA GLY A 124 44.61 -15.99 -1.37
C GLY A 124 45.47 -16.89 -2.26
#